data_AF-A0A1I1L193-F1
#
_entry.id   AF-A0A1I1L193-F1
#
_cell.length_a   1.000
_cell.length_b   1.000
_cell.length_c   1.000
_cell.angle_alpha   90.00
_cell.angle_beta   90.00
_cell.angle_gamma   90.00
#
_symmetry.space_group_name_H-M   'P 1'
#
loop_
_entity.id
_entity.type
_entity.pdbx_description
1 polymer ?
#
loop_
_entity_poly.entity_id
_entity_poly.type
_entity_poly.pdbx_seq_one_letter_code
_entity_poly.pdbx_strand_id
1 'polypeptide(L)'
;MIRYVLAALLTVAVIALSLPAIQSAAGVASERGFAGDVAAIDDAAVSLLESEEPTPDGVPAPRRTVTVPFPADSLTRAPIAYLRIERIGETGSLASYATDGRAERQHPIDAPIVHADPTANETVELGGVGERRTLALTLQRDGDGDPVVVATD
;
A
#
# COMPACT_ATOMS: atom_id res chain seq x y z
N MET A 1 -18.77 -43.92 -24.67
CA MET A 1 -18.09 -42.80 -25.34
C MET A 1 -18.79 -41.47 -25.04
N ILE A 2 -20.07 -41.30 -25.43
CA ILE A 2 -20.83 -40.06 -25.19
C ILE A 2 -20.86 -39.61 -23.71
N ARG A 3 -20.98 -40.55 -22.76
CA ARG A 3 -20.94 -40.28 -21.31
C ARG A 3 -19.64 -39.61 -20.86
N TYR A 4 -18.48 -39.99 -21.43
CA TYR A 4 -17.19 -39.40 -21.09
C TYR A 4 -17.03 -38.01 -21.70
N VAL A 5 -17.54 -37.81 -22.92
CA VAL A 5 -17.55 -36.50 -23.58
C VAL A 5 -18.44 -35.52 -22.81
N LEU A 6 -19.65 -35.94 -22.41
CA LEU A 6 -20.55 -35.15 -21.57
C LEU A 6 -19.92 -34.81 -20.22
N ALA A 7 -19.26 -35.78 -19.58
CA ALA A 7 -18.55 -35.53 -18.32
C ALA A 7 -17.44 -34.49 -18.50
N ALA A 8 -16.62 -34.60 -19.54
CA ALA A 8 -15.56 -33.65 -19.82
C ALA A 8 -16.10 -32.23 -20.09
N LEU A 9 -17.14 -32.11 -20.91
CA LEU A 9 -17.79 -30.82 -21.19
C LEU A 9 -18.39 -30.20 -19.93
N LEU A 10 -19.04 -31.01 -19.09
CA LEU A 10 -19.59 -30.54 -17.82
C LEU A 10 -18.49 -30.03 -16.88
N THR A 11 -17.36 -30.74 -16.77
CA THR A 11 -16.22 -30.29 -15.97
C THR A 11 -15.67 -28.96 -16.46
N VAL A 12 -15.47 -28.80 -17.78
CA VAL A 12 -14.99 -27.54 -18.35
C VAL A 12 -15.98 -26.40 -18.09
N ALA A 13 -17.29 -26.66 -18.24
CA ALA A 13 -18.32 -25.66 -17.95
C ALA A 13 -18.31 -25.23 -16.48
N VAL A 14 -18.17 -26.16 -15.54
CA VAL A 14 -18.09 -25.85 -14.09
C VAL A 14 -16.83 -25.04 -13.78
N ILE A 15 -15.68 -25.38 -14.36
CA ILE A 15 -14.43 -24.63 -14.17
C ILE A 15 -14.59 -23.21 -14.70
N ALA A 16 -15.10 -23.05 -15.92
CA ALA A 16 -15.28 -21.74 -16.54
C ALA A 16 -16.19 -20.82 -15.71
N LEU A 17 -17.28 -21.37 -15.15
CA LEU A 17 -18.20 -20.64 -14.27
C LEU A 17 -17.59 -20.26 -12.92
N SER A 18 -16.53 -20.96 -12.49
CA SER A 18 -15.88 -20.73 -11.21
C SER A 18 -14.78 -19.65 -11.27
N LEU A 19 -14.26 -19.33 -12.47
CA LEU A 19 -13.15 -18.37 -12.64
C LEU A 19 -13.42 -16.99 -12.03
N PRO A 20 -14.60 -16.34 -12.23
CA PRO A 20 -14.86 -15.03 -11.64
C PRO A 20 -14.88 -15.04 -10.10
N ALA A 21 -15.35 -16.14 -9.50
CA ALA A 21 -15.35 -16.29 -8.05
C ALA A 21 -13.93 -16.41 -7.50
N ILE A 22 -13.06 -17.14 -8.18
CA ILE A 22 -11.63 -17.28 -7.84
C ILE A 22 -10.93 -15.92 -7.93
N GLN A 23 -11.14 -15.17 -9.03
CA GLN A 23 -10.56 -13.84 -9.21
C GLN A 23 -11.02 -12.87 -8.11
N SER A 24 -12.30 -12.90 -7.75
CA SER A 24 -12.81 -12.06 -6.66
C SER A 24 -12.18 -12.42 -5.31
N ALA A 25 -12.06 -13.72 -5.02
CA ALA A 25 -11.44 -14.20 -3.79
C ALA A 25 -9.95 -13.82 -3.71
N ALA A 26 -9.22 -13.93 -4.83
CA ALA A 26 -7.83 -13.53 -4.94
C ALA A 26 -7.63 -12.03 -4.67
N GLY A 27 -8.53 -11.18 -5.19
CA GLY A 27 -8.50 -9.74 -4.91
C GLY A 27 -8.76 -9.41 -3.45
N VAL A 28 -9.75 -10.04 -2.82
CA VAL A 28 -10.01 -9.83 -1.38
C VAL A 28 -8.84 -10.31 -0.52
N ALA A 29 -8.18 -11.41 -0.90
CA ALA A 29 -6.99 -11.88 -0.20
C ALA A 29 -5.82 -10.88 -0.29
N SER A 30 -5.58 -10.31 -1.47
CA SER A 30 -4.59 -9.24 -1.67
C SER A 30 -4.93 -7.99 -0.88
N GLU A 31 -6.18 -7.51 -0.93
CA GLU A 31 -6.63 -6.33 -0.17
C GLU A 31 -6.38 -6.48 1.34
N ARG A 32 -6.66 -7.67 1.91
CA ARG A 32 -6.44 -7.93 3.34
C ARG A 32 -4.96 -7.99 3.70
N GLY A 33 -4.14 -8.62 2.86
CA GLY A 33 -2.69 -8.67 3.08
C GLY A 33 -2.08 -7.27 3.03
N PHE A 34 -2.41 -6.53 1.97
CA PHE A 34 -1.89 -5.19 1.73
C PHE A 34 -2.37 -4.17 2.78
N ALA A 35 -3.57 -4.34 3.32
CA ALA A 35 -4.03 -3.52 4.46
C ALA A 35 -3.09 -3.62 5.67
N GLY A 36 -2.54 -4.82 5.95
CA GLY A 36 -1.55 -5.02 7.01
C GLY A 36 -0.21 -4.35 6.69
N ASP A 37 0.19 -4.35 5.42
CA ASP A 37 1.41 -3.66 4.98
C ASP A 37 1.27 -2.13 5.08
N VAL A 38 0.09 -1.58 4.77
CA VAL A 38 -0.20 -0.15 4.96
C VAL A 38 -0.26 0.23 6.44
N ALA A 39 -0.85 -0.62 7.29
CA ALA A 39 -0.82 -0.41 8.75
C ALA A 39 0.61 -0.39 9.31
N ALA A 40 1.53 -1.18 8.74
CA ALA A 40 2.94 -1.12 9.13
C ALA A 40 3.63 0.20 8.75
N ILE A 41 3.16 0.89 7.70
CA ILE A 41 3.62 2.26 7.37
C ILE A 41 3.10 3.24 8.41
N ASP A 42 1.82 3.14 8.77
CA ASP A 42 1.19 3.96 9.82
C ASP A 42 1.94 3.82 11.14
N ASP A 43 2.10 2.59 11.64
CA ASP A 43 2.85 2.29 12.88
C ASP A 43 4.28 2.86 12.84
N ALA A 44 4.98 2.76 11.69
CA ALA A 44 6.33 3.27 11.55
C ALA A 44 6.39 4.81 11.53
N ALA A 45 5.41 5.45 10.90
CA ALA A 45 5.30 6.91 10.83
C ALA A 45 4.89 7.51 12.17
N VAL A 46 3.89 6.94 12.84
CA VAL A 46 3.45 7.30 14.19
C VAL A 46 4.58 7.07 15.19
N SER A 47 5.28 5.93 15.11
CA SER A 47 6.43 5.67 15.99
C SER A 47 7.54 6.72 15.82
N LEU A 48 7.82 7.17 14.59
CA LEU A 48 8.76 8.27 14.36
C LEU A 48 8.26 9.57 15.00
N LEU A 49 6.98 9.91 14.81
CA LEU A 49 6.40 11.17 15.28
C LEU A 49 6.30 11.25 16.81
N GLU A 50 5.92 10.15 17.46
CA GLU A 50 5.64 10.11 18.90
C GLU A 50 6.88 9.77 19.74
N SER A 51 7.84 9.00 19.20
CA SER A 51 8.97 8.49 19.97
C SER A 51 10.29 9.22 19.71
N GLU A 52 10.41 9.98 18.61
CA GLU A 52 11.63 10.65 18.21
C GLU A 52 11.43 12.17 18.13
N GLU A 53 12.47 12.95 18.38
CA GLU A 53 12.44 14.41 18.25
C GLU A 53 13.02 14.84 16.89
N PRO A 54 12.35 15.75 16.15
CA PRO A 54 12.86 16.27 14.89
C PRO A 54 14.20 16.98 15.15
N THR A 55 15.25 16.46 14.53
CA THR A 55 16.60 16.95 14.78
C THR A 55 16.82 18.31 14.08
N PRO A 56 17.63 19.22 14.65
CA PRO A 56 17.98 20.46 13.98
C PRO A 56 18.73 20.23 12.66
N ASP A 57 18.69 21.24 11.78
CA ASP A 57 19.36 21.20 10.48
C ASP A 57 20.85 20.86 10.60
N GLY A 58 21.32 19.96 9.73
CA GLY A 58 22.71 19.51 9.68
C GLY A 58 23.05 18.33 10.60
N VAL A 59 22.08 17.81 11.36
CA VAL A 59 22.20 16.55 12.10
C VAL A 59 21.36 15.47 11.42
N PRO A 60 21.81 14.21 11.35
CA PRO A 60 21.02 13.14 10.74
C PRO A 60 19.65 13.00 11.41
N ALA A 61 18.60 13.14 10.62
CA ALA A 61 17.23 12.97 11.06
C ALA A 61 16.91 11.49 11.39
N PRO A 62 15.97 11.22 12.32
CA PRO A 62 15.50 9.88 12.61
C PRO A 62 14.87 9.26 11.37
N ARG A 63 15.27 8.02 11.05
CA ARG A 63 14.81 7.32 9.84
C ARG A 63 14.32 5.92 10.17
N ARG A 64 13.21 5.54 9.55
CA ARG A 64 12.71 4.15 9.48
C ARG A 64 12.60 3.71 8.04
N THR A 65 12.64 2.41 7.84
CA THR A 65 12.51 1.83 6.50
C THR A 65 11.46 0.74 6.57
N VAL A 66 10.46 0.85 5.71
CA VAL A 66 9.34 -0.08 5.62
C VAL A 66 9.39 -0.71 4.24
N THR A 67 9.28 -2.04 4.17
CA THR A 67 9.18 -2.74 2.88
C THR A 67 7.72 -3.07 2.60
N VAL A 68 7.23 -2.59 1.47
CA VAL A 68 5.85 -2.79 1.00
C VAL A 68 5.87 -3.84 -0.13
N PRO A 69 5.39 -5.08 0.12
CA PRO A 69 5.35 -6.13 -0.88
C PRO A 69 4.11 -5.99 -1.77
N PHE A 70 4.30 -5.61 -3.03
CA PHE A 70 3.21 -5.65 -4.00
C PHE A 70 3.01 -7.09 -4.49
N PRO A 71 1.81 -7.66 -4.37
CA PRO A 71 1.55 -9.03 -4.77
C PRO A 71 1.72 -9.21 -6.28
N ALA A 72 2.35 -10.32 -6.67
CA ALA A 72 2.36 -10.77 -8.05
C ALA A 72 1.01 -11.43 -8.41
N ASP A 73 0.65 -11.38 -9.69
CA ASP A 73 -0.55 -12.06 -10.19
C ASP A 73 -0.41 -13.59 -10.05
N SER A 74 -1.42 -14.22 -9.45
CA SER A 74 -1.45 -15.66 -9.19
C SER A 74 -2.88 -16.15 -8.97
N LEU A 75 -3.08 -17.47 -8.94
CA LEU A 75 -4.40 -18.07 -8.70
C LEU A 75 -5.07 -17.64 -7.38
N THR A 76 -4.29 -17.17 -6.40
CA THR A 76 -4.77 -16.82 -5.05
C THR A 76 -4.53 -15.37 -4.67
N ARG A 77 -3.84 -14.59 -5.50
CA ARG A 77 -3.54 -13.18 -5.24
C ARG A 77 -3.67 -12.39 -6.53
N ALA A 78 -4.39 -11.29 -6.47
CA ALA A 78 -4.43 -10.30 -7.55
C ALA A 78 -3.40 -9.18 -7.28
N PRO A 79 -2.87 -8.54 -8.33
CA PRO A 79 -1.92 -7.44 -8.17
C PRO A 79 -2.60 -6.18 -7.61
N ILE A 80 -1.84 -5.43 -6.81
CA ILE A 80 -2.22 -4.07 -6.39
C ILE A 80 -1.72 -3.11 -7.48
N ALA A 81 -2.62 -2.29 -8.02
CA ALA A 81 -2.31 -1.38 -9.12
C ALA A 81 -1.43 -0.22 -8.65
N TYR A 82 -1.75 0.34 -7.49
CA TYR A 82 -1.02 1.45 -6.88
C TYR A 82 -1.29 1.52 -5.37
N LEU A 83 -0.37 2.20 -4.68
CA LEU A 83 -0.54 2.77 -3.35
C LEU A 83 -0.24 4.26 -3.45
N ARG A 84 -1.14 5.08 -2.95
CA ARG A 84 -1.06 6.53 -2.98
C ARG A 84 -1.26 7.07 -1.57
N ILE A 85 -0.31 7.84 -1.04
CA ILE A 85 -0.41 8.43 0.30
C ILE A 85 -0.44 9.94 0.14
N GLU A 86 -1.58 10.53 0.49
CA GLU A 86 -1.83 11.97 0.39
C GLU A 86 -1.99 12.56 1.80
N ARG A 87 -1.27 13.65 2.11
CA ARG A 87 -1.50 14.38 3.36
C ARG A 87 -2.82 15.12 3.27
N ILE A 88 -3.74 14.81 4.18
CA ILE A 88 -5.10 15.38 4.20
C ILE A 88 -5.29 16.45 5.28
N GLY A 89 -4.25 16.74 6.07
CA GLY A 89 -4.25 17.78 7.10
C GLY A 89 -2.90 17.93 7.80
N GLU A 90 -2.88 18.70 8.89
CA GLU A 90 -1.66 18.95 9.65
C GLU A 90 -1.10 17.68 10.31
N THR A 91 -1.98 16.79 10.76
CA THR A 91 -1.62 15.64 11.60
C THR A 91 -1.81 14.28 10.93
N GLY A 92 -2.29 14.21 9.68
CA GLY A 92 -2.71 12.94 9.11
C GLY A 92 -2.65 12.87 7.59
N SER A 93 -2.61 11.63 7.11
CA SER A 93 -2.56 11.27 5.70
C SER A 93 -3.61 10.20 5.37
N LEU A 94 -3.90 10.04 4.07
CA LEU A 94 -4.81 9.04 3.56
C LEU A 94 -4.06 8.15 2.57
N ALA A 95 -3.90 6.89 2.92
CA ALA A 95 -3.41 5.87 2.01
C ALA A 95 -4.57 5.30 1.20
N SER A 96 -4.47 5.41 -0.12
CA SER A 96 -5.44 4.89 -1.09
C SER A 96 -4.78 3.83 -1.96
N TYR A 97 -5.40 2.66 -2.08
CA TYR A 97 -4.88 1.56 -2.90
C TYR A 97 -6.01 0.78 -3.56
N ALA A 98 -5.74 0.22 -4.73
CA ALA A 98 -6.71 -0.56 -5.49
C ALA A 98 -6.12 -1.85 -6.03
N THR A 99 -6.91 -2.93 -5.96
CA THR A 99 -6.67 -4.14 -6.76
C THR A 99 -7.32 -3.96 -8.12
N ASP A 100 -6.71 -4.49 -9.18
CA ASP A 100 -7.27 -4.38 -10.53
C ASP A 100 -8.72 -4.89 -10.60
N GLY A 101 -9.59 -4.13 -11.27
CA GLY A 101 -11.03 -4.41 -11.39
C GLY A 101 -11.84 -4.27 -10.10
N ARG A 102 -11.29 -3.70 -9.01
CA ARG A 102 -11.99 -3.53 -7.72
C ARG A 102 -12.02 -2.06 -7.29
N ALA A 103 -12.92 -1.77 -6.35
CA ALA A 103 -13.03 -0.44 -5.76
C ALA A 103 -11.77 -0.08 -4.96
N GLU A 104 -11.41 1.20 -5.00
CA GLU A 104 -10.34 1.75 -4.18
C GLU A 104 -10.65 1.56 -2.68
N ARG A 105 -9.61 1.22 -1.92
CA ARG A 105 -9.62 1.13 -0.47
C ARG A 105 -8.84 2.30 0.09
N GLN A 106 -9.34 2.83 1.20
CA GLN A 106 -8.74 3.94 1.91
C GLN A 106 -8.38 3.50 3.32
N HIS A 107 -7.23 3.95 3.79
CA HIS A 107 -6.72 3.73 5.13
C HIS A 107 -6.20 5.05 5.67
N PRO A 108 -6.80 5.60 6.74
CA PRO A 108 -6.24 6.78 7.40
C PRO A 108 -4.89 6.42 8.02
N ILE A 109 -3.97 7.36 8.00
CA ILE A 109 -2.65 7.29 8.64
C ILE A 109 -2.57 8.46 9.60
N ASP A 110 -2.24 8.19 10.86
CA ASP A 110 -2.20 9.17 11.95
C ASP A 110 -0.85 9.91 12.02
N ALA A 111 -0.25 10.15 10.84
CA ALA A 111 0.97 10.91 10.66
C ALA A 111 0.92 11.72 9.36
N PRO A 112 1.45 12.95 9.33
CA PRO A 112 1.58 13.74 8.11
C PRO A 112 2.77 13.22 7.28
N ILE A 113 2.47 12.61 6.13
CA ILE A 113 3.46 12.02 5.23
C ILE A 113 3.48 12.81 3.92
N VAL A 114 4.68 13.22 3.48
CA VAL A 114 4.91 13.90 2.19
C VAL A 114 6.01 13.23 1.39
N HIS A 115 5.99 13.36 0.07
CA HIS A 115 7.01 12.79 -0.81
C HIS A 115 8.19 13.75 -0.97
N ALA A 116 9.41 13.24 -0.74
CA ALA A 116 10.72 13.86 -1.02
C ALA A 116 11.04 15.23 -0.35
N ASP A 117 10.15 16.21 -0.38
CA ASP A 117 10.33 17.56 0.15
C ASP A 117 9.38 17.81 1.35
N PRO A 118 9.91 18.15 2.54
CA PRO A 118 9.09 18.43 3.73
C PRO A 118 8.17 19.65 3.59
N THR A 119 8.48 20.56 2.66
CA THR A 119 7.73 21.82 2.44
C THR A 119 6.70 21.71 1.32
N ALA A 120 6.82 20.70 0.46
CA ALA A 120 5.88 20.45 -0.61
C ALA A 120 4.87 19.38 -0.18
N ASN A 121 3.58 19.65 -0.39
CA ASN A 121 2.54 18.64 -0.14
C ASN A 121 2.43 17.65 -1.30
N GLU A 122 3.54 16.97 -1.60
CA GLU A 122 3.61 15.99 -2.68
C GLU A 122 3.13 14.63 -2.23
N THR A 123 2.30 14.01 -3.06
CA THR A 123 1.73 12.68 -2.81
C THR A 123 2.77 11.60 -3.06
N VAL A 124 2.87 10.64 -2.13
CA VAL A 124 3.70 9.44 -2.33
C VAL A 124 2.94 8.47 -3.23
N GLU A 125 3.49 8.14 -4.39
CA GLU A 125 2.92 7.12 -5.27
C GLU A 125 3.88 5.94 -5.42
N LEU A 126 3.42 4.75 -5.03
CA LEU A 126 4.15 3.50 -5.17
C LEU A 126 3.36 2.55 -6.07
N GLY A 127 4.06 1.91 -6.99
CA GLY A 127 3.51 0.88 -7.86
C GLY A 127 4.56 -0.13 -8.26
N GLY A 128 4.11 -1.31 -8.65
CA GLY A 128 4.98 -2.38 -9.10
C GLY A 128 4.25 -3.70 -8.95
N VAL A 129 4.24 -4.54 -9.99
CA VAL A 129 3.54 -5.83 -9.92
C VAL A 129 4.53 -6.90 -9.49
N GLY A 130 4.29 -7.54 -8.34
CA GLY A 130 5.19 -8.56 -7.81
C GLY A 130 6.52 -8.03 -7.26
N GLU A 131 6.63 -6.71 -7.08
CA GLU A 131 7.83 -6.05 -6.58
C GLU A 131 7.77 -5.81 -5.07
N ARG A 132 8.94 -5.66 -4.45
CA ARG A 132 9.06 -5.16 -3.07
C ARG A 132 9.57 -3.73 -3.15
N ARG A 133 8.76 -2.78 -2.73
CA ARG A 133 9.14 -1.37 -2.65
C ARG A 133 9.64 -1.07 -1.25
N THR A 134 10.69 -0.27 -1.15
CA THR A 134 11.27 0.11 0.13
C THR A 134 10.99 1.57 0.33
N LEU A 135 10.20 1.91 1.35
CA LEU A 135 9.89 3.27 1.71
C LEU A 135 10.75 3.69 2.89
N ALA A 136 11.58 4.70 2.70
CA ALA A 136 12.35 5.34 3.74
C ALA A 136 11.58 6.55 4.28
N LEU A 137 11.17 6.44 5.54
CA LEU A 137 10.46 7.46 6.30
C LEU A 137 11.47 8.23 7.16
N THR A 138 11.51 9.54 7.04
CA THR A 138 12.42 10.40 7.79
C THR A 138 11.65 11.52 8.46
N LEU A 139 11.86 11.72 9.76
CA LEU A 139 11.20 12.81 10.49
C LEU A 139 11.94 14.14 10.27
N GLN A 140 11.27 15.12 9.69
CA GLN A 140 11.80 16.46 9.42
C GLN A 140 10.83 17.53 9.92
N ARG A 141 11.19 18.80 9.74
CA ARG A 141 10.28 19.94 9.94
C ARG A 141 9.85 20.51 8.60
N ASP A 142 8.60 20.89 8.49
CA ASP A 142 8.10 21.63 7.32
C ASP A 142 8.44 23.13 7.41
N GLY A 143 7.92 23.92 6.46
CA GLY A 143 8.18 25.36 6.37
C GLY A 143 7.67 26.18 7.55
N ASP A 144 6.71 25.65 8.30
CA ASP A 144 6.13 26.28 9.49
C ASP A 144 6.82 25.81 10.79
N GLY A 145 7.72 24.81 10.67
CA GLY A 145 8.48 24.23 11.78
C GLY A 145 7.80 23.03 12.42
N ASP A 146 6.69 22.56 11.86
CA ASP A 146 5.92 21.44 12.36
C ASP A 146 6.53 20.11 11.92
N PRO A 147 6.43 19.05 12.75
CA PRO A 147 7.00 17.75 12.43
C PRO A 147 6.26 17.08 11.27
N VAL A 148 6.99 16.69 10.23
CA VAL A 148 6.47 15.99 9.06
C VAL A 148 7.32 14.76 8.72
N VAL A 149 6.69 13.69 8.28
CA VAL A 149 7.37 12.47 7.83
C VAL A 149 7.60 12.55 6.32
N VAL A 150 8.87 12.63 5.92
CA VAL A 150 9.27 12.63 4.52
C VAL A 150 9.51 11.20 4.06
N ALA A 151 8.80 10.80 3.01
CA ALA A 151 8.87 9.48 2.42
C ALA A 151 9.65 9.49 1.10
N THR A 152 10.58 8.54 0.96
CA THR A 152 11.43 8.35 -0.24
C THR A 152 11.47 6.87 -0.62
N ASP A 153 11.33 6.57 -1.92
CA ASP A 153 11.46 5.24 -2.56
C ASP A 153 12.92 4.96 -2.94
#